data_AF-A0A2N2LHV9-F1
#
_entry.id   AF-A0A2N2LHV9-F1
#
_cell.length_a   1.000
_cell.length_b   1.000
_cell.length_c   1.000
_cell.angle_alpha   90.00
_cell.angle_beta   90.00
_cell.angle_gamma   90.00
#
_symmetry.space_group_name_H-M   'P 1'
#
loop_
_entity.id
_entity.type
_entity.pdbx_description
1 polymer ?
#
loop_
_entity_poly.entity_id
_entity_poly.type
_entity_poly.pdbx_seq_one_letter_code
_entity_poly.pdbx_strand_id
1 'polypeptide(L)'
;MPGGLSPRRSPEPRSLKRALLRLDLRRGTPDQIGQAVQAMLDETDMPLSTRVELLGGLIVVESLRPYWCNGRTAHEAHEALRQDDPELADAIEALAPMLLGRAQAREDAAAAIEAIEALLGPSAPATE
;
A
#
# COMPACT_ATOMS: atom_id res chain seq x y z
N MET A 1 15.80 -43.75 -21.75
CA MET A 1 14.67 -43.22 -20.95
C MET A 1 15.06 -41.84 -20.42
N PRO A 2 14.64 -40.72 -21.03
CA PRO A 2 14.85 -39.40 -20.44
C PRO A 2 13.68 -39.06 -19.50
N GLY A 3 14.02 -38.76 -18.24
CA GLY A 3 13.06 -38.27 -17.25
C GLY A 3 12.64 -36.85 -17.58
N GLY A 4 11.34 -36.67 -17.83
CA GLY A 4 10.73 -35.36 -18.01
C GLY A 4 10.69 -34.60 -16.68
N LEU A 5 11.37 -33.46 -16.64
CA LEU A 5 11.21 -32.45 -15.61
C LEU A 5 9.79 -31.88 -15.72
N SER A 6 8.94 -32.25 -14.76
CA SER A 6 7.60 -31.67 -14.61
C SER A 6 7.72 -30.14 -14.40
N PRO A 7 6.98 -29.32 -15.14
CA PRO A 7 6.92 -27.89 -14.86
C PRO A 7 6.24 -27.68 -13.51
N ARG A 8 6.88 -26.91 -12.62
CA ARG A 8 6.25 -26.38 -11.40
C ARG A 8 5.02 -25.59 -11.86
N ARG A 9 3.82 -26.13 -11.64
CA ARG A 9 2.57 -25.40 -11.85
C ARG A 9 2.53 -24.23 -10.87
N SER A 10 2.67 -23.01 -11.38
CA SER A 10 2.30 -21.81 -10.65
C SER A 10 0.82 -21.92 -10.24
N PRO A 11 0.46 -21.62 -8.98
CA PRO A 11 -0.94 -21.66 -8.56
C PRO A 11 -1.76 -20.66 -9.39
N GLU A 12 -2.91 -21.09 -9.93
CA GLU A 12 -3.76 -20.23 -10.74
C GLU A 12 -4.34 -19.07 -9.91
N PRO A 13 -4.41 -17.83 -10.45
CA PRO A 13 -4.99 -16.65 -9.79
C PRO A 13 -6.49 -16.79 -9.43
N ARG A 14 -7.18 -17.81 -9.96
CA ARG A 14 -8.57 -18.16 -9.60
C ARG A 14 -8.69 -18.85 -8.24
N SER A 15 -7.59 -19.41 -7.73
CA SER A 15 -7.51 -20.09 -6.44
C SER A 15 -7.52 -19.09 -5.27
N LEU A 16 -6.71 -18.02 -5.35
CA LEU A 16 -6.60 -17.04 -4.27
C LEU A 16 -7.87 -16.24 -4.07
N LYS A 17 -8.49 -15.72 -5.14
CA LYS A 17 -9.81 -15.05 -5.05
C LYS A 17 -10.86 -15.93 -4.36
N ARG A 18 -10.87 -17.24 -4.64
CA ARG A 18 -11.77 -18.20 -3.98
C ARG A 18 -11.37 -18.52 -2.54
N ALA A 19 -10.09 -18.54 -2.21
CA ALA A 19 -9.59 -18.73 -0.85
C ALA A 19 -9.88 -17.49 0.03
N LEU A 20 -9.72 -16.29 -0.52
CA LEU A 20 -10.02 -15.00 0.12
C LEU A 20 -11.51 -14.79 0.33
N LEU A 21 -12.35 -15.16 -0.66
CA LEU A 21 -13.81 -15.15 -0.50
C LEU A 21 -14.30 -16.16 0.56
N ARG A 22 -13.48 -17.13 0.95
CA ARG A 22 -13.77 -18.09 2.03
C ARG A 22 -13.20 -17.66 3.39
N LEU A 23 -12.21 -16.78 3.40
CA LEU A 23 -11.75 -16.12 4.61
C LEU A 23 -12.79 -15.06 4.98
N ASP A 24 -13.65 -15.40 5.95
CA ASP A 24 -14.49 -14.41 6.59
C ASP A 24 -13.56 -13.47 7.39
N LEU A 25 -13.12 -12.38 6.75
CA LEU A 25 -12.24 -11.37 7.35
C LEU A 25 -12.84 -10.76 8.63
N ARG A 26 -14.13 -10.96 8.90
CA ARG A 26 -14.80 -10.54 10.13
C ARG A 26 -14.65 -11.55 11.28
N ARG A 27 -14.15 -12.76 11.01
CA ARG A 27 -14.03 -13.87 11.97
C ARG A 27 -12.64 -14.51 12.05
N GLY A 28 -11.71 -14.12 11.18
CA GLY A 28 -10.32 -14.60 11.20
C GLY A 28 -9.55 -14.05 12.41
N THR A 29 -8.60 -14.83 12.93
CA THR A 29 -7.64 -14.32 13.92
C THR A 29 -6.70 -13.30 13.26
N PRO A 30 -6.05 -12.40 14.04
CA PRO A 30 -5.06 -11.46 13.49
C PRO A 30 -4.00 -12.14 12.62
N ASP A 31 -3.49 -13.30 13.04
CA ASP A 31 -2.49 -14.07 12.29
C ASP A 31 -3.04 -14.58 10.95
N GLN A 32 -4.29 -15.05 10.92
CA GLN A 32 -4.93 -15.54 9.69
C GLN A 32 -5.20 -14.40 8.71
N ILE A 33 -5.61 -13.24 9.22
CA ILE A 33 -5.80 -12.03 8.42
C ILE A 33 -4.44 -11.55 7.88
N GLY A 34 -3.40 -11.53 8.72
CA GLY A 34 -2.04 -11.16 8.33
C GLY A 34 -1.49 -12.05 7.21
N GLN A 35 -1.66 -13.37 7.32
CA GLN A 35 -1.27 -14.32 6.26
C GLN A 35 -2.04 -14.11 4.96
N ALA A 36 -3.33 -13.81 5.04
CA ALA A 36 -4.15 -13.53 3.87
C ALA A 36 -3.73 -12.24 3.16
N VAL A 37 -3.47 -11.17 3.92
CA VAL A 37 -2.97 -9.89 3.39
C VAL A 37 -1.58 -10.06 2.79
N GLN A 38 -0.68 -10.80 3.45
CA GLN A 38 0.65 -11.09 2.93
C GLN A 38 0.57 -11.84 1.59
N ALA A 39 -0.23 -12.92 1.51
CA ALA A 39 -0.42 -13.67 0.28
C ALA A 39 -0.98 -12.80 -0.86
N MET A 40 -1.90 -11.88 -0.55
CA MET A 40 -2.41 -10.92 -1.53
C MET A 40 -1.32 -9.97 -2.04
N LEU A 41 -0.51 -9.42 -1.14
CA LEU A 41 0.55 -8.52 -1.52
C LEU A 41 1.64 -9.24 -2.32
N ASP A 42 1.96 -10.49 -1.97
CA ASP A 42 2.93 -11.31 -2.69
C ASP A 42 2.52 -11.66 -4.12
N GLU A 43 1.21 -11.69 -4.42
CA GLU A 43 0.71 -11.82 -5.79
C GLU A 43 0.76 -10.51 -6.61
N THR A 44 1.01 -9.38 -5.96
CA THR A 44 1.23 -8.11 -6.66
C THR A 44 2.72 -7.89 -6.94
N ASP A 45 3.04 -7.39 -8.13
CA ASP A 45 4.41 -6.92 -8.49
C ASP A 45 4.73 -5.57 -7.83
N MET A 46 4.21 -5.35 -6.62
CA MET A 46 4.33 -4.12 -5.88
C MET A 46 5.67 -4.09 -5.13
N PRO A 47 6.50 -3.03 -5.33
CA PRO A 47 7.73 -2.86 -4.56
C PRO A 47 7.49 -2.80 -3.06
N LEU A 48 8.44 -3.29 -2.26
CA LEU A 48 8.35 -3.31 -0.80
C LEU A 48 8.05 -1.92 -0.19
N SER A 49 8.66 -0.87 -0.74
CA SER A 49 8.42 0.52 -0.31
C SER A 49 6.95 0.91 -0.46
N THR A 50 6.35 0.61 -1.61
CA THR A 50 4.92 0.84 -1.90
C THR A 50 4.02 0.01 -0.99
N ARG A 51 4.39 -1.24 -0.70
CA ARG A 51 3.62 -2.10 0.23
C ARG A 51 3.58 -1.50 1.63
N VAL A 52 4.73 -1.04 2.13
CA VAL A 52 4.83 -0.38 3.44
C VAL A 52 4.03 0.92 3.48
N GLU A 53 4.07 1.72 2.41
CA GLU A 53 3.26 2.94 2.32
C GLU A 53 1.76 2.65 2.33
N LEU A 54 1.32 1.67 1.56
CA LEU A 54 -0.09 1.27 1.48
C LEU A 54 -0.60 0.76 2.83
N LEU A 55 0.15 -0.15 3.47
CA LEU A 55 -0.22 -0.70 4.77
C LEU A 55 -0.18 0.36 5.87
N GLY A 56 0.86 1.20 5.89
CA GLY A 56 0.98 2.30 6.84
C GLY A 56 -0.13 3.32 6.68
N GLY A 57 -0.43 3.75 5.45
CA GLY A 57 -1.53 4.66 5.16
C GLY A 57 -2.89 4.08 5.55
N LEU A 58 -3.12 2.78 5.31
CA LEU A 58 -4.34 2.11 5.74
C LEU A 58 -4.48 2.12 7.27
N ILE A 59 -3.41 1.83 8.01
CA ILE A 59 -3.42 1.86 9.49
C ILE A 59 -3.82 3.26 9.98
N VAL A 60 -3.22 4.32 9.43
CA VAL A 60 -3.54 5.71 9.81
C VAL A 60 -5.00 6.03 9.54
N VAL A 61 -5.49 5.72 8.33
CA VAL A 61 -6.87 6.01 7.92
C VAL A 61 -7.89 5.24 8.75
N GLU A 62 -7.67 3.95 8.98
CA GLU A 62 -8.59 3.10 9.75
C GLU A 62 -8.61 3.48 11.24
N SER A 63 -7.46 3.86 11.80
CA SER A 63 -7.36 4.29 13.20
C SER A 63 -8.05 5.64 13.44
N LEU A 64 -7.96 6.56 12.49
CA LEU A 64 -8.61 7.87 12.59
C LEU A 64 -10.08 7.83 12.14
N ARG A 65 -10.52 6.84 11.37
CA ARG A 65 -11.88 6.75 10.81
C ARG A 65 -12.99 6.96 11.85
N PRO A 66 -12.96 6.37 13.05
CA PRO A 66 -14.00 6.59 14.06
C PRO A 66 -14.11 8.06 14.50
N TYR A 67 -12.97 8.78 14.47
CA TYR A 67 -12.81 10.14 14.97
C TYR A 67 -12.98 11.21 13.89
N TRP A 68 -12.83 10.83 12.61
CA TRP A 68 -12.93 11.72 11.46
C TRP A 68 -14.40 11.91 10.99
N CYS A 69 -15.35 11.14 11.53
CA CYS A 69 -16.76 11.39 11.30
C CYS A 69 -17.21 12.71 11.97
N ASN A 70 -18.32 13.29 11.47
CA ASN A 70 -18.99 14.50 12.02
C ASN A 70 -18.35 15.86 11.67
N GLY A 71 -17.69 15.97 10.52
CA GLY A 71 -17.18 17.26 10.02
C GLY A 71 -15.90 17.75 10.71
N ARG A 72 -15.27 16.88 11.50
CA ARG A 72 -13.96 17.14 12.13
C ARG A 72 -12.86 17.19 11.08
N THR A 73 -11.91 18.07 11.31
CA THR A 73 -10.63 18.10 10.60
C THR A 73 -9.77 16.90 11.00
N ALA A 74 -8.76 16.57 10.19
CA ALA A 74 -7.80 15.51 10.51
C ALA A 74 -7.10 15.74 11.86
N HIS A 75 -6.79 17.01 12.18
CA HIS A 75 -6.19 17.38 13.46
C HIS A 75 -7.13 17.12 14.64
N GLU A 76 -8.39 17.53 14.55
CA GLU A 76 -9.39 17.26 15.60
C GLU A 76 -9.68 15.77 15.77
N ALA A 77 -9.66 14.99 14.68
CA ALA A 77 -9.76 13.54 14.74
C ALA A 77 -8.58 12.90 15.47
N HIS A 78 -7.36 13.40 15.22
CA HIS A 78 -6.15 12.94 15.88
C HIS A 78 -6.13 13.29 17.37
N GLU A 79 -6.51 14.51 17.74
CA GLU A 79 -6.63 14.91 19.14
C GLU A 79 -7.67 14.06 19.89
N ALA A 80 -8.80 13.75 19.25
CA ALA A 80 -9.79 12.84 19.84
C ALA A 80 -9.23 11.42 20.01
N LEU A 81 -8.49 10.90 19.03
CA LEU A 81 -7.80 9.62 19.18
C LEU A 81 -6.82 9.65 20.35
N ARG A 82 -6.01 10.71 20.50
CA ARG A 82 -5.02 10.82 21.58
C ARG A 82 -5.66 10.84 22.98
N GLN A 83 -6.88 11.34 23.10
CA GLN A 83 -7.62 11.30 24.37
C GLN A 83 -8.11 9.87 24.72
N ASP A 84 -8.48 9.09 23.71
CA ASP A 84 -9.02 7.73 23.89
C ASP A 84 -7.92 6.66 23.96
N ASP A 85 -6.92 6.75 23.08
CA ASP A 85 -5.81 5.82 22.92
C ASP A 85 -4.51 6.58 22.56
N PRO A 86 -3.76 7.04 23.58
CA PRO A 86 -2.52 7.79 23.36
C PRO A 86 -1.40 6.94 22.75
N GLU A 87 -1.38 5.62 23.01
CA GLU A 87 -0.35 4.72 22.46
C GLU A 87 -0.52 4.56 20.95
N LEU A 88 -1.77 4.39 20.49
CA LEU A 88 -2.05 4.35 19.06
C LEU A 88 -1.80 5.70 18.38
N ALA A 89 -2.12 6.81 19.05
CA ALA A 89 -1.81 8.14 18.54
C ALA A 89 -0.30 8.34 18.33
N ASP A 90 0.52 7.95 19.31
CA ASP A 90 1.98 8.02 19.22
C ASP A 90 2.54 7.13 18.09
N ALA A 91 1.98 5.94 17.91
CA ALA A 91 2.34 5.06 16.80
C ALA A 91 2.02 5.69 15.43
N ILE A 92 0.87 6.36 15.29
CA ILE A 92 0.50 7.07 14.06
C ILE A 92 1.42 8.25 13.81
N GLU A 93 1.75 9.04 14.84
CA GLU A 93 2.69 10.16 14.71
C GLU A 93 4.09 9.70 14.31
N ALA A 94 4.53 8.52 14.77
CA ALA A 94 5.80 7.95 14.35
C ALA A 94 5.78 7.49 12.88
N LEU A 95 4.65 7.03 12.36
CA LEU A 95 4.50 6.57 10.98
C LEU A 95 4.34 7.74 9.98
N ALA A 96 3.71 8.85 10.39
CA ALA A 96 3.35 9.94 9.49
C ALA A 96 4.55 10.58 8.75
N PRO A 97 5.68 10.92 9.40
CA PRO A 97 6.85 11.49 8.71
C PRO A 97 7.45 10.56 7.66
N MET A 98 7.47 9.25 7.94
CA MET A 98 7.98 8.25 7.00
C MET A 98 7.10 8.18 5.75
N LEU A 99 5.78 8.16 5.93
CA LEU A 99 4.83 8.10 4.81
C LEU A 99 4.86 9.40 3.99
N LEU A 100 4.89 10.55 4.67
CA LEU A 100 4.96 11.87 4.03
C LEU A 100 6.25 12.06 3.24
N GLY A 101 7.40 11.70 3.83
CA GLY A 101 8.69 11.81 3.16
C GLY A 101 8.79 10.95 1.89
N ARG A 102 8.14 9.78 1.88
CA ARG A 102 8.08 8.92 0.69
C ARG A 102 7.14 9.45 -0.38
N ALA A 103 5.99 10.00 0.01
CA ALA A 103 5.07 10.66 -0.91
C ALA A 103 5.76 11.86 -1.58
N GLN A 104 6.44 12.71 -0.81
CA GLN A 104 7.20 13.85 -1.33
C GLN A 104 8.29 13.39 -2.30
N ALA A 105 9.10 12.38 -1.93
CA ALA A 105 10.14 11.86 -2.80
C ALA A 105 9.61 11.32 -4.14
N ARG A 106 8.38 10.77 -4.15
CA ARG A 106 7.71 10.36 -5.39
C ARG A 106 7.26 11.52 -6.26
N GLU A 107 6.68 12.55 -5.65
CA GLU A 107 6.30 13.77 -6.36
C GLU A 107 7.53 14.44 -6.98
N ASP A 108 8.62 14.55 -6.22
CA ASP A 108 9.89 15.09 -6.69
C ASP A 108 10.47 14.27 -7.84
N ALA A 109 10.44 12.93 -7.72
CA ALA A 109 10.90 12.04 -8.78
C ALA A 109 10.05 12.15 -10.06
N ALA A 110 8.73 12.25 -9.92
CA ALA A 110 7.83 12.43 -11.05
C ALA A 110 8.10 13.77 -11.76
N ALA A 111 8.24 14.87 -10.99
CA ALA A 111 8.58 16.18 -11.52
C ALA A 111 9.95 16.20 -12.21
N ALA A 112 10.94 15.49 -11.67
CA ALA A 112 12.26 15.37 -12.28
C ALA A 112 12.22 14.59 -13.61
N ILE A 113 11.45 13.50 -13.68
CA ILE A 113 11.24 12.74 -14.92
C ILE A 113 10.56 13.62 -15.97
N GLU A 114 9.49 14.32 -15.60
CA GLU A 114 8.79 15.23 -16.51
C GLU A 114 9.72 16.33 -17.05
N ALA A 115 10.58 16.90 -16.19
CA ALA A 115 11.58 17.88 -16.61
C ALA A 115 12.60 17.29 -17.60
N ILE A 116 13.04 16.04 -17.39
CA ILE A 116 13.94 15.33 -18.31
C ILE A 116 13.23 15.05 -19.64
N GLU A 117 11.99 14.58 -19.62
CA GLU A 117 11.19 14.33 -20.82
C GLU A 117 10.96 15.61 -21.63
N ALA A 118 10.72 16.74 -20.96
CA ALA A 118 10.60 18.05 -21.59
C ALA A 118 11.93 18.52 -22.24
N LEU A 119 13.06 18.25 -21.60
CA LEU A 119 14.41 18.51 -22.15
C LEU A 119 14.72 17.62 -23.36
N LEU A 120 14.22 16.38 -23.34
CA LEU A 120 14.40 15.37 -24.39
C LEU A 120 13.30 15.41 -25.46
N GLY A 121 12.55 16.51 -25.57
CA GLY A 121 11.37 16.67 -26.45
C GLY A 121 11.53 16.07 -27.86
N PRO A 122 10.41 15.77 -28.55
CA PRO A 122 10.38 14.86 -29.70
C PRO A 122 11.48 15.20 -30.70
N SER A 123 12.39 14.25 -30.93
CA SER A 123 13.36 14.32 -32.03
C SER A 123 12.58 14.71 -33.29
N ALA A 124 12.84 15.92 -33.78
CA ALA A 124 12.15 16.47 -34.94
C ALA A 124 12.17 15.43 -36.07
N PRO A 125 11.04 15.18 -36.78
CA PRO A 125 11.11 14.37 -37.97
C PRO A 125 12.08 15.04 -38.94
N ALA A 126 13.13 14.31 -39.32
CA ALA A 126 13.92 14.63 -40.49
C ALA A 126 12.98 14.53 -41.69
N THR A 127 12.42 15.65 -42.12
CA THR A 127 11.72 15.75 -43.40
C THR A 127 12.67 16.40 -44.39
N GLU A 128 13.09 15.54 -45.35
CA GLU A 128 13.76 15.85 -46.61
C GLU A 128 13.02 16.90 -47.45
#